data_AF-A0A418RJK0-F1
#
_entry.id   AF-A0A418RJK0-F1
#
_cell.length_a   1.000
_cell.length_b   1.000
_cell.length_c   1.000
_cell.angle_alpha   90.00
_cell.angle_beta   90.00
_cell.angle_gamma   90.00
#
_symmetry.space_group_name_H-M   'P 1'
#
loop_
_entity.id
_entity.type
_entity.pdbx_description
1 polymer ?
#
loop_
_entity_poly.entity_id
_entity_poly.type
_entity_poly.pdbx_seq_one_letter_code
_entity_poly.pdbx_strand_id
1 'polypeptide(L)'
;MSNLISNSSKLSMVIKLARTALGLSQQEFADRMGVSKTTLARIETMEAKVSFDFYMQVTKLIYELGVSFDLEENDDIVLKVSPEAQQAVINLFADENNRRIDKKKKNIPK
;
A
#
# COMPACT_ATOMS: atom_id res chain seq x y z
N MET A 1 25.76 5.57 -14.10
CA MET A 1 25.50 4.55 -13.06
C MET A 1 24.06 4.12 -13.22
N SER A 2 23.80 3.06 -13.99
CA SER A 2 22.45 2.45 -14.02
C SER A 2 22.30 1.66 -12.73
N ASN A 3 21.47 2.16 -11.83
CA ASN A 3 21.09 1.42 -10.63
C ASN A 3 20.13 0.33 -11.10
N LEU A 4 20.58 -0.93 -11.18
CA LEU A 4 19.73 -2.08 -11.52
C LEU A 4 18.75 -2.34 -10.36
N ILE A 5 17.68 -1.55 -10.28
CA ILE A 5 16.59 -1.81 -9.34
C ILE A 5 15.92 -3.11 -9.78
N SER A 6 16.01 -4.14 -8.95
CA SER A 6 15.38 -5.44 -9.25
C SER A 6 13.86 -5.32 -9.32
N ASN A 7 13.22 -6.13 -10.17
CA ASN A 7 11.75 -6.22 -10.24
C ASN A 7 11.12 -6.57 -8.88
N SER A 8 11.80 -7.39 -8.06
CA SER A 8 11.34 -7.68 -6.70
C SER A 8 11.36 -6.45 -5.79
N SER A 9 12.38 -5.60 -5.90
CA SER A 9 12.47 -4.34 -5.15
C SER A 9 11.40 -3.35 -5.64
N LYS A 10 11.18 -3.25 -6.96
CA LYS A 10 10.09 -2.43 -7.52
C LYS A 10 8.73 -2.90 -6.99
N LEU A 11 8.50 -4.20 -6.95
CA LEU A 11 7.26 -4.78 -6.42
C LEU A 11 7.03 -4.46 -4.93
N SER A 12 8.06 -4.64 -4.09
CA SER A 12 7.96 -4.25 -2.66
C SER A 12 7.57 -2.77 -2.50
N MET A 13 8.09 -1.89 -3.35
CA MET A 13 7.69 -0.48 -3.38
C MET A 13 6.24 -0.30 -3.84
N VAL A 14 5.82 -0.97 -4.92
CA VAL A 14 4.43 -0.93 -5.42
C VAL A 14 3.43 -1.34 -4.34
N ILE A 15 3.70 -2.42 -3.60
CA ILE A 15 2.82 -2.91 -2.53
C ILE A 15 2.60 -1.82 -1.47
N LYS A 16 3.71 -1.23 -0.99
CA LYS A 16 3.66 -0.16 0.01
C LYS A 16 2.94 1.08 -0.50
N LEU A 17 3.23 1.49 -1.74
CA LEU A 17 2.63 2.65 -2.38
C LEU A 17 1.13 2.44 -2.58
N ALA A 18 0.70 1.30 -3.13
CA ALA A 18 -0.70 0.97 -3.37
C ALA A 18 -1.49 0.95 -2.05
N ARG A 19 -0.96 0.26 -1.03
CA ARG A 19 -1.56 0.22 0.30
C ARG A 19 -1.75 1.62 0.89
N THR A 20 -0.73 2.45 0.80
CA THR A 20 -0.75 3.81 1.36
C THR A 20 -1.70 4.71 0.57
N ALA A 21 -1.72 4.60 -0.76
CA ALA A 21 -2.63 5.34 -1.64
C ALA A 21 -4.10 5.01 -1.33
N LEU A 22 -4.37 3.77 -0.93
CA LEU A 22 -5.69 3.31 -0.49
C LEU A 22 -6.03 3.66 0.98
N GLY A 23 -5.15 4.37 1.68
CA GLY A 23 -5.35 4.74 3.09
C GLY A 23 -5.31 3.55 4.07
N LEU A 24 -4.82 2.38 3.62
CA LEU A 24 -4.81 1.17 4.43
C LEU A 24 -3.57 1.10 5.33
N SER A 25 -3.77 0.70 6.57
CA SER A 25 -2.68 0.30 7.46
C SER A 25 -2.06 -1.02 7.00
N GLN A 26 -0.86 -1.29 7.48
CA GLN A 26 -0.17 -2.57 7.23
C GLN A 26 -0.97 -3.77 7.77
N GLN A 27 -1.69 -3.60 8.88
CA GLN A 27 -2.51 -4.68 9.42
C GLN A 27 -3.70 -4.97 8.49
N GLU A 28 -4.47 -3.95 8.11
CA GLU A 28 -5.66 -4.14 7.26
C GLU A 28 -5.31 -4.74 5.89
N PHE A 29 -4.16 -4.35 5.33
CA PHE A 29 -3.70 -4.93 4.07
C PHE A 29 -3.23 -6.38 4.24
N ALA A 30 -2.53 -6.69 5.32
CA ALA A 30 -2.12 -8.06 5.63
C ALA A 30 -3.34 -8.98 5.83
N ASP A 31 -4.38 -8.48 6.52
CA ASP A 31 -5.64 -9.18 6.73
C ASP A 31 -6.35 -9.48 5.40
N ARG A 32 -6.41 -8.51 4.48
CA ARG A 32 -6.96 -8.70 3.13
C ARG A 32 -6.15 -9.69 2.29
N MET A 33 -4.83 -9.72 2.48
CA MET A 33 -3.93 -10.66 1.83
C MET A 33 -3.92 -12.04 2.49
N GLY A 34 -4.55 -12.22 3.66
CA GLY A 34 -4.49 -13.47 4.42
C GLY A 34 -3.08 -13.83 4.89
N VAL A 35 -2.22 -12.83 5.14
CA VAL A 35 -0.85 -13.02 5.64
C VAL A 35 -0.66 -12.32 6.99
N SER A 36 0.39 -12.68 7.72
CA SER A 36 0.71 -11.95 8.95
C SER A 36 1.21 -10.53 8.66
N LYS A 37 0.95 -9.58 9.56
CA LYS A 37 1.52 -8.22 9.49
C LYS A 37 3.05 -8.24 9.39
N THR A 38 3.71 -9.16 10.09
CA THR A 38 5.17 -9.35 10.04
C THR A 38 5.64 -9.81 8.67
N THR A 39 4.91 -10.72 8.02
CA THR A 39 5.19 -11.15 6.64
C THR A 39 5.13 -9.97 5.68
N LEU A 40 4.06 -9.17 5.76
CA LEU A 40 3.92 -7.98 4.94
C LEU A 40 5.03 -6.95 5.22
N ALA A 41 5.42 -6.77 6.49
CA ALA A 41 6.52 -5.87 6.85
C ALA A 41 7.85 -6.26 6.21
N ARG A 42 8.21 -7.55 6.31
CA ARG A 42 9.45 -8.05 5.70
C ARG A 42 9.44 -7.93 4.18
N ILE A 43 8.27 -8.08 3.55
CA ILE A 43 8.11 -7.86 2.11
C ILE A 43 8.30 -6.39 1.76
N GLU A 44 7.65 -5.47 2.49
CA GLU A 44 7.78 -4.01 2.28
C GLU A 44 9.20 -3.48 2.59
N THR A 45 9.97 -4.16 3.44
CA THR A 45 11.37 -3.82 3.77
C THR A 45 12.40 -4.61 2.96
N MET A 46 11.98 -5.45 2.01
CA MET A 46 12.84 -6.30 1.18
C MET A 46 13.66 -7.35 1.96
N GLU A 47 13.30 -7.61 3.22
CA GLU A 47 13.88 -8.67 4.07
C GLU A 47 13.35 -10.08 3.74
N ALA A 48 12.34 -10.16 2.87
CA ALA A 48 11.81 -11.40 2.33
C ALA A 48 11.66 -11.30 0.82
N LYS A 49 11.99 -12.38 0.12
CA LYS A 49 11.71 -12.49 -1.32
C LYS A 49 10.21 -12.67 -1.53
N VAL A 50 9.68 -11.98 -2.53
CA VAL A 50 8.29 -12.15 -2.96
C VAL A 50 8.19 -13.38 -3.86
N SER A 51 7.31 -14.33 -3.51
CA SER A 51 7.01 -15.46 -4.39
C SER A 51 6.11 -15.03 -5.55
N PHE A 52 6.09 -15.82 -6.63
CA PHE A 52 5.18 -15.58 -7.75
C PHE A 52 3.71 -15.61 -7.32
N ASP A 53 3.33 -16.53 -6.45
CA ASP A 53 1.96 -16.62 -5.93
C ASP A 53 1.56 -15.37 -5.13
N PHE A 54 2.47 -14.88 -4.28
CA PHE A 54 2.23 -13.64 -3.55
C PHE A 54 2.13 -12.45 -4.50
N TYR A 55 2.96 -12.41 -5.56
CA TYR A 55 2.86 -11.40 -6.60
C TYR A 55 1.48 -11.43 -7.27
N MET A 56 1.02 -12.58 -7.76
CA MET A 56 -0.30 -12.72 -8.38
C MET A 56 -1.44 -12.36 -7.44
N GLN A 57 -1.34 -12.75 -6.18
CA GLN A 57 -2.34 -12.43 -5.18
C GLN A 57 -2.40 -10.92 -4.92
N VAL A 58 -1.24 -10.26 -4.76
CA VAL A 58 -1.20 -8.83 -4.43
C VAL A 58 -1.59 -7.96 -5.60
N THR A 59 -1.19 -8.31 -6.84
CA THR A 59 -1.61 -7.56 -8.03
C THR A 59 -3.10 -7.66 -8.25
N LYS A 60 -3.69 -8.85 -8.06
CA LYS A 60 -5.13 -9.04 -8.10
C LYS A 60 -5.84 -8.21 -7.02
N LEU A 61 -5.38 -8.29 -5.77
CA LEU A 61 -6.01 -7.56 -4.67
C LEU A 61 -6.00 -6.04 -4.92
N ILE A 62 -4.85 -5.46 -5.28
CA ILE A 62 -4.78 -4.01 -5.49
C ILE A 62 -5.60 -3.57 -6.70
N TYR A 63 -5.68 -4.40 -7.75
CA TYR A 63 -6.56 -4.15 -8.89
C TYR A 63 -8.04 -4.14 -8.48
N GLU A 64 -8.49 -5.12 -7.68
CA GLU A 64 -9.85 -5.18 -7.13
C GLU A 64 -10.15 -3.99 -6.21
N LEU A 65 -9.14 -3.43 -5.54
CA LEU A 65 -9.24 -2.20 -4.75
C LEU A 65 -9.14 -0.93 -5.60
N GLY A 66 -9.07 -1.05 -6.93
CA GLY A 66 -9.08 0.06 -7.86
C GLY A 66 -7.71 0.71 -8.08
N VAL A 67 -6.62 -0.01 -7.85
CA VAL A 67 -5.24 0.44 -8.13
C VAL A 67 -4.61 -0.46 -9.18
N SER A 68 -4.11 0.15 -10.25
CA SER A 68 -3.21 -0.51 -11.20
C SER A 68 -1.84 0.15 -11.14
N PHE A 69 -0.83 -0.55 -11.63
CA PHE A 69 0.52 -0.03 -11.70
C PHE A 69 1.17 -0.46 -13.01
N ASP A 70 2.11 0.35 -13.46
CA ASP A 70 2.93 0.04 -14.62
C ASP A 70 4.40 -0.07 -14.20
N LEU A 71 5.05 -1.08 -14.73
CA LEU A 71 6.48 -1.35 -14.58
C LEU A 71 7.12 -1.31 -15.97
N GLU A 72 6.84 -0.27 -16.78
CA GLU A 72 7.51 -0.11 -18.08
C GLU A 72 9.04 0.06 -17.91
N GLU A 73 9.77 -0.03 -19.02
CA GLU A 73 11.23 0.01 -19.11
C GLU A 73 11.90 1.27 -18.53
N ASN A 74 11.12 2.28 -18.15
CA ASN A 74 11.63 3.45 -17.44
C ASN A 74 11.88 3.12 -15.94
N ASP A 75 12.84 3.80 -15.33
CA ASP A 75 13.18 3.60 -13.91
C ASP A 75 12.04 3.95 -12.93
N ASP A 76 10.95 4.54 -13.44
CA ASP A 76 9.82 5.02 -12.67
C ASP A 76 8.80 3.92 -12.30
N ILE A 77 8.07 4.16 -11.21
CA ILE A 77 6.90 3.37 -10.81
C ILE A 77 5.69 4.28 -10.95
N VAL A 78 4.76 3.92 -11.84
CA VAL A 78 3.51 4.66 -12.05
C VAL A 78 2.37 3.89 -11.42
N LEU A 79 1.74 4.46 -10.38
CA LEU A 79 0.47 3.94 -9.84
C LEU A 79 -0.69 4.77 -10.39
N LYS A 80 -1.72 4.07 -10.85
CA LYS A 80 -2.99 4.65 -11.30
C LYS A 80 -4.08 4.21 -10.31
N VAL A 81 -4.69 5.19 -9.65
CA VAL A 81 -5.83 4.96 -8.74
C VAL A 81 -7.10 5.33 -9.49
N SER A 82 -8.06 4.43 -9.55
CA SER A 82 -9.37 4.64 -10.19
C SER A 82 -10.15 5.78 -9.52
N PRO A 83 -11.03 6.50 -10.25
CA PRO A 83 -11.86 7.56 -9.66
C PRO A 83 -12.69 7.07 -8.45
N GLU A 84 -13.19 5.84 -8.49
CA GLU A 84 -13.97 5.24 -7.42
C GLU A 84 -13.12 5.03 -6.16
N ALA A 85 -11.89 4.51 -6.32
CA ALA A 85 -10.95 4.35 -5.22
C ALA A 85 -10.47 5.71 -4.68
N GLN A 86 -10.26 6.70 -5.55
CA GLN A 86 -9.94 8.08 -5.14
C GLN A 86 -11.05 8.64 -4.26
N GLN A 87 -12.32 8.51 -4.66
CA GLN A 87 -13.45 9.00 -3.90
C GLN A 87 -13.57 8.28 -2.55
N ALA A 88 -13.36 6.96 -2.51
CA ALA A 88 -13.36 6.19 -1.28
C ALA A 88 -12.29 6.68 -0.28
N VAL A 89 -11.08 6.94 -0.77
CA VAL A 89 -9.96 7.45 0.05
C VAL A 89 -10.23 8.88 0.52
N ILE A 90 -10.77 9.76 -0.33
CA ILE A 90 -11.18 11.11 0.06
C ILE A 90 -12.20 11.06 1.20
N ASN A 91 -13.20 10.19 1.11
CA ASN A 91 -14.21 10.02 2.15
C ASN A 91 -13.58 9.51 3.45
N LEU A 92 -12.65 8.56 3.38
CA LEU A 92 -11.92 8.05 4.52
C LEU A 92 -11.15 9.15 5.25
N PHE A 93 -10.51 10.06 4.51
CA PHE A 93 -9.74 11.17 5.08
C PHE A 93 -10.62 12.31 5.62
N ALA A 94 -11.79 12.51 5.02
CA ALA A 94 -12.78 13.48 5.49
C ALA A 94 -13.45 13.05 6.80
N ASP A 95 -13.54 11.74 7.08
CA ASP A 95 -14.13 11.22 8.30
C ASP A 95 -13.31 11.61 9.54
N GLU A 96 -13.86 12.55 10.32
CA GLU A 96 -13.25 13.06 11.54
C GLU A 96 -13.10 11.99 12.63
N ASN A 97 -13.85 10.89 12.56
CA ASN A 97 -13.75 9.77 13.50
C ASN A 97 -12.47 8.94 13.29
N ASN A 98 -11.95 8.91 12.05
CA ASN A 98 -10.69 8.24 11.70
C ASN A 98 -9.46 9.14 11.82
N ARG A 99 -9.64 10.42 12.21
CA ARG A 99 -8.50 11.26 12.60
C ARG A 99 -7.88 10.70 13.88
N ARG A 100 -6.65 10.21 13.73
CA ARG A 100 -5.63 9.96 14.78
C ARG A 100 -6.03 10.45 16.18
N ILE A 101 -6.35 9.49 17.05
CA ILE A 101 -6.84 9.67 18.43
C ILE A 101 -5.87 10.51 19.28
N ASP A 102 -4.58 10.51 18.93
CA ASP A 102 -3.52 11.33 19.51
C ASP A 102 -3.76 12.85 19.37
N LYS A 103 -4.47 13.32 18.35
CA LYS A 103 -4.88 14.74 18.27
C LYS A 103 -6.05 15.09 19.20
N LYS A 104 -6.89 14.14 19.61
CA LYS A 104 -8.01 14.39 20.56
C LYS A 104 -7.51 14.67 21.98
N LYS A 105 -6.35 14.15 22.39
CA LYS A 105 -5.79 14.35 23.75
C LYS A 105 -5.16 15.73 24.00
N LYS A 106 -5.00 16.58 22.99
CA LYS A 106 -4.35 17.90 23.15
C LYS A 106 -5.29 19.02 23.61
N ASN A 107 -6.59 18.77 23.70
CA ASN A 107 -7.60 19.74 24.14
C ASN A 107 -8.26 19.37 25.49
N ILE A 108 -7.47 18.89 26.46
CA ILE A 108 -7.91 18.90 27.86
C ILE A 108 -7.31 20.17 28.49
N PRO A 109 -8.09 21.25 28.68
CA PRO A 109 -7.62 22.38 29.47
C PRO A 109 -7.31 21.89 30.90
N LYS A 110 -6.15 22.30 31.41
CA LYS A 110 -5.81 22.17 32.84
C LYS A 110 -6.63 23.16 33.65
#